data_AF-A0A2K3KI37-F1
#
_entry.id   AF-A0A2K3KI37-F1
#
_cell.length_a   1.000
_cell.length_b   1.000
_cell.length_c   1.000
_cell.angle_alpha   90.00
_cell.angle_beta   90.00
_cell.angle_gamma   90.00
#
_symmetry.space_group_name_H-M   'P 1'
#
loop_
_entity.id
_entity.type
_entity.pdbx_description
1 polymer ?
#
loop_
_entity_poly.entity_id
_entity_poly.type
_entity_poly.pdbx_seq_one_letter_code
_entity_poly.pdbx_strand_id
1 'polypeptide(L)'
;QLAEFNKIIDDLANIDVIIEDEDKAFHLLCALPKPFENLKDALLYGKEDTITFDEVRSALRTKEMTKMRDLKVDDSGEGLNV
;
A
#
# COMPACT_ATOMS: atom_id res chain seq x y z
N GLN A 1 1.36 -4.25 -9.02
CA GLN A 1 0.38 -4.57 -7.95
C GLN A 1 -0.83 -3.65 -8.00
N LEU A 2 -0.74 -2.34 -7.70
CA LEU A 2 -1.93 -1.48 -7.72
C LEU A 2 -2.59 -1.34 -9.11
N ALA A 3 -1.79 -1.20 -10.17
CA ALA A 3 -2.31 -1.11 -11.53
C ALA A 3 -3.02 -2.40 -12.00
N GLU A 4 -2.48 -3.55 -11.60
CA GLU A 4 -3.06 -4.87 -11.92
C GLU A 4 -4.34 -5.11 -11.12
N PHE A 5 -4.35 -4.73 -9.84
CA PHE A 5 -5.56 -4.77 -9.02
C PHE A 5 -6.67 -3.89 -9.60
N ASN A 6 -6.36 -2.64 -9.98
CA ASN A 6 -7.34 -1.75 -10.59
C ASN A 6 -7.88 -2.33 -11.90
N LYS A 7 -7.03 -2.93 -12.73
CA LYS A 7 -7.48 -3.60 -13.95
C LYS A 7 -8.48 -4.73 -13.66
N ILE A 8 -8.23 -5.54 -12.62
CA ILE A 8 -9.17 -6.60 -12.22
C ILE A 8 -10.51 -5.99 -11.77
N ILE A 9 -10.49 -4.91 -10.99
CA ILE A 9 -11.72 -4.22 -10.57
C ILE A 9 -12.48 -3.66 -11.78
N ASP A 10 -11.78 -3.08 -12.75
CA ASP A 10 -12.38 -2.58 -13.99
C ASP A 10 -12.97 -3.73 -14.83
N ASP A 11 -12.25 -4.84 -14.97
CA ASP A 11 -12.71 -6.04 -15.68
C ASP A 11 -13.95 -6.66 -15.02
N LEU A 12 -14.04 -6.64 -13.69
CA LEU A 12 -15.23 -7.07 -12.95
C LEU A 12 -16.41 -6.11 -13.15
N ALA A 13 -16.16 -4.80 -13.12
CA ALA A 13 -17.19 -3.81 -13.37
C ALA A 13 -17.75 -3.92 -14.80
N ASN A 14 -16.92 -4.31 -15.78
CA ASN A 14 -17.34 -4.54 -17.17
C ASN A 14 -18.34 -5.70 -17.34
N ILE A 15 -18.44 -6.61 -16.36
CA ILE A 15 -19.42 -7.69 -16.32
C ILE A 15 -20.49 -7.46 -15.24
N ASP A 16 -20.70 -6.19 -14.87
CA ASP A 16 -21.67 -5.73 -13.85
C ASP A 16 -21.41 -6.26 -12.42
N VAL A 17 -20.17 -6.69 -12.13
CA VAL A 17 -19.74 -7.08 -10.78
C VAL A 17 -19.10 -5.87 -10.10
N ILE A 18 -19.85 -5.23 -9.23
CA ILE A 18 -19.38 -4.09 -8.44
C ILE A 18 -18.93 -4.60 -7.07
N ILE A 19 -17.65 -4.39 -6.75
CA ILE A 19 -17.11 -4.65 -5.42
C ILE A 19 -17.28 -3.40 -4.55
N GLU A 20 -17.69 -3.58 -3.30
CA GLU A 20 -17.81 -2.51 -2.32
C GLU A 20 -16.42 -1.92 -1.96
N ASP A 21 -16.39 -0.68 -1.49
CA ASP A 21 -15.12 0.01 -1.24
C ASP A 21 -14.28 -0.68 -0.13
N GLU A 22 -14.95 -1.12 0.93
CA GLU A 22 -14.34 -1.88 2.03
C GLU A 22 -13.73 -3.21 1.54
N ASP A 23 -14.46 -3.94 0.70
CA ASP A 23 -13.98 -5.20 0.12
C ASP A 23 -12.77 -4.98 -0.80
N LYS A 24 -12.75 -3.88 -1.57
CA LYS A 24 -11.58 -3.51 -2.38
C LYS A 24 -10.37 -3.23 -1.50
N ALA A 25 -10.57 -2.48 -0.41
CA ALA A 25 -9.52 -2.17 0.55
C ALA A 25 -8.96 -3.45 1.17
N PHE A 26 -9.83 -4.34 1.65
CA PHE A 26 -9.44 -5.60 2.27
C PHE A 26 -8.71 -6.55 1.30
N HIS A 27 -9.24 -6.75 0.09
CA HIS A 27 -8.59 -7.59 -0.91
C HIS A 27 -7.22 -7.06 -1.32
N LEU A 28 -7.07 -5.74 -1.49
CA LEU A 28 -5.79 -5.14 -1.79
C LEU A 28 -4.78 -5.37 -0.66
N LEU A 29 -5.20 -5.21 0.60
CA LEU A 29 -4.36 -5.47 1.77
C LEU A 29 -3.90 -6.94 1.86
N CYS A 30 -4.79 -7.90 1.58
CA CYS A 30 -4.45 -9.32 1.53
C CYS A 30 -3.48 -9.67 0.40
N ALA A 31 -3.53 -8.93 -0.71
CA ALA A 31 -2.64 -9.12 -1.87
C ALA A 31 -1.24 -8.48 -1.70
N LEU A 32 -1.01 -7.74 -0.60
CA LEU A 32 0.27 -7.08 -0.38
C LEU A 32 1.38 -8.09 -0.05
N PRO A 33 2.61 -7.88 -0.56
CA PRO A 33 3.73 -8.76 -0.27
C PRO A 33 4.29 -8.47 1.13
N LYS A 34 5.04 -9.44 1.68
CA LYS A 34 5.65 -9.38 3.04
C LYS A 34 6.30 -8.04 3.43
N PRO A 35 7.02 -7.31 2.56
CA PRO A 35 7.60 -6.01 2.93
C PRO A 35 6.58 -4.93 3.34
N PHE A 36 5.29 -5.18 3.12
CA PHE A 36 4.19 -4.29 3.48
C PHE A 36 3.39 -4.78 4.69
N GLU A 37 3.76 -5.89 5.34
CA GLU A 37 3.07 -6.44 6.53
C GLU A 37 2.84 -5.38 7.62
N ASN A 38 3.87 -4.63 8.04
CA ASN A 38 3.67 -3.57 9.05
C ASN A 38 2.69 -2.48 8.61
N LEU A 39 2.56 -2.23 7.30
CA LEU A 39 1.57 -1.28 6.79
C LEU A 39 0.17 -1.89 6.86
N LYS A 40 0.04 -3.17 6.50
CA LYS A 40 -1.20 -3.93 6.62
C LYS A 40 -1.72 -3.90 8.05
N ASP A 41 -0.86 -4.22 9.02
CA ASP A 41 -1.25 -4.24 10.44
C ASP A 41 -1.60 -2.84 10.95
N ALA A 42 -0.83 -1.82 10.59
CA ALA A 42 -1.15 -0.44 10.96
C ALA A 42 -2.49 0.04 10.39
N LEU A 43 -2.85 -0.41 9.18
CA LEU A 43 -4.11 -0.03 8.55
C LEU A 43 -5.31 -0.83 9.09
N LEU A 44 -5.13 -2.11 9.41
CA LEU A 44 -6.19 -2.97 9.95
C LEU A 44 -6.47 -2.72 11.44
N TYR A 45 -5.43 -2.39 12.21
CA TYR A 45 -5.53 -2.28 13.67
C TYR A 45 -5.29 -0.87 14.19
N GLY A 46 -4.86 0.07 13.34
CA GLY A 46 -4.51 1.44 13.75
C GLY A 46 -5.67 2.43 13.79
N LYS A 47 -6.86 2.04 13.32
CA LYS A 47 -8.08 2.87 13.39
C LYS A 47 -9.31 2.02 13.70
N GLU A 48 -10.27 2.65 14.37
CA GLU A 48 -11.54 2.01 14.78
C GLU A 48 -12.60 2.06 13.66
N ASP A 49 -12.46 2.99 12.73
CA ASP A 49 -13.35 3.17 11.57
C ASP A 49 -13.04 2.21 10.41
N THR A 50 -14.05 1.95 9.57
CA THR A 50 -13.91 1.19 8.32
C THR A 50 -12.78 1.74 7.44
N ILE A 51 -12.00 0.82 6.87
CA ILE A 51 -10.95 1.19 5.94
C ILE A 51 -11.48 1.39 4.52
N THR A 52 -11.13 2.52 3.93
CA THR A 52 -11.49 2.84 2.54
C THR A 52 -10.38 2.46 1.59
N PHE A 53 -10.75 2.22 0.34
CA PHE A 53 -9.79 1.87 -0.70
C PHE A 53 -8.79 3.01 -0.96
N ASP A 54 -9.24 4.27 -0.87
CA ASP A 54 -8.39 5.42 -1.11
C ASP A 54 -7.28 5.56 -0.06
N GLU A 55 -7.60 5.33 1.22
CA GLU A 55 -6.61 5.35 2.30
C GLU A 55 -5.52 4.30 2.09
N VAL A 56 -5.89 3.08 1.70
CA VAL A 56 -4.92 2.01 1.37
C VAL A 56 -4.01 2.44 0.22
N ARG A 57 -4.56 3.03 -0.85
CA ARG A 57 -3.77 3.53 -1.98
C ARG A 57 -2.82 4.65 -1.58
N SER A 58 -3.29 5.59 -0.77
CA SER A 58 -2.49 6.73 -0.30
C SER A 58 -1.32 6.26 0.57
N ALA A 59 -1.59 5.32 1.48
CA ALA A 59 -0.57 4.75 2.35
C ALA A 59 0.48 3.93 1.57
N LEU A 60 0.05 3.17 0.55
CA LEU A 60 0.97 2.44 -0.33
C LEU A 60 1.90 3.38 -1.09
N ARG A 61 1.36 4.43 -1.73
CA ARG A 61 2.16 5.44 -2.46
C ARG A 61 3.17 6.11 -1.54
N THR A 62 2.77 6.43 -0.31
CA THR A 62 3.65 7.05 0.68
C THR A 62 4.80 6.10 1.06
N LYS A 63 4.50 4.83 1.36
CA LYS A 63 5.50 3.83 1.74
C LYS A 63 6.47 3.50 0.60
N GLU A 64 6.00 3.46 -0.64
CA GLU A 64 6.86 3.30 -1.83
C GLU A 64 7.79 4.51 -2.02
N MET A 65 7.29 5.74 -1.77
CA MET A 65 8.09 6.95 -1.85
C MET A 65 9.17 7.02 -0.76
N THR A 66 8.89 6.54 0.46
CA THR A 66 9.90 6.47 1.53
C THR A 66 11.00 5.47 1.20
N LYS A 67 10.67 4.28 0.66
CA LYS A 67 11.68 3.31 0.20
C LYS A 67 12.62 3.90 -0.86
N MET A 68 12.11 4.71 -1.79
CA MET A 68 12.96 5.40 -2.78
C MET A 68 13.87 6.48 -2.19
N ARG A 69 13.51 7.06 -1.03
CA ARG A 69 14.36 8.03 -0.32
C ARG A 69 15.46 7.33 0.48
N ASP A 70 15.15 6.20 1.12
CA ASP A 70 16.13 5.41 1.88
C ASP A 70 17.18 4.76 0.97
N LEU A 71 16.82 4.39 -0.26
CA LEU A 71 17.76 3.88 -1.28
C LEU A 71 18.66 4.97 -1.88
N LYS A 72 18.41 6.25 -1.60
CA LYS A 72 19.26 7.39 -2.01
C LYS A 72 20.34 7.75 -0.98
N VAL A 73 20.52 6.93 0.05
CA VAL A 73 21.61 7.06 1.03
C VAL A 73 22.76 6.13 0.63
N ASP A 74 23.51 6.59 -0.37
CA ASP A 74 24.82 6.11 -0.85
C ASP A 74 25.43 7.35 -1.53
N ASP A 75 26.56 7.96 -1.20
CA ASP A 75 27.77 7.58 -0.46
C ASP A 75 28.28 8.88 0.20
N SER A 76 28.49 8.89 1.51
CA SER A 76 29.46 9.81 2.12
C SER A 76 29.85 9.25 3.47
N GLY A 77 30.63 8.17 3.43
CA GLY A 77 31.42 7.73 4.57
C GLY A 77 32.41 8.81 4.98
N GLU A 78 32.02 9.68 5.89
CA GLU A 78 32.97 10.38 6.76
C GLU A 78 32.74 9.94 8.19
N GLY A 79 33.57 8.98 8.62
CA GLY A 79 33.73 8.65 10.02
C GLY A 79 34.23 9.87 10.77
N LEU A 80 33.41 10.40 11.67
CA LEU A 80 33.87 11.39 12.63
C LEU A 80 34.55 10.66 13.78
N ASN A 81 35.87 10.68 13.74
CA ASN A 81 36.75 10.36 14.85
C ASN A 81 36.73 11.53 15.85
N VAL A 82 36.09 11.33 17.01
CA VAL A 82 36.33 12.10 18.24
C VAL A 82 36.29 11.19 19.46
#